data_AF-A0A0F8WY39-F1
#
_entry.id   AF-A0A0F8WY39-F1
#
_cell.length_a   1.000
_cell.length_b   1.000
_cell.length_c   1.000
_cell.angle_alpha   90.00
_cell.angle_beta   90.00
_cell.angle_gamma   90.00
#
_symmetry.space_group_name_H-M   'P 1'
#
loop_
_entity.id
_entity.type
_entity.pdbx_description
1 polymer ?
#
loop_
_entity_poly.entity_id
_entity_poly.type
_entity_poly.pdbx_seq_one_letter_code
_entity_poly.pdbx_strand_id
1 'polypeptide(L)'
;MGVAVITRSIAAENLFTDPVKLTGFFNISLSGTWSATVTVQRSFDQGNTWFDVESFTVNTEQYGLEPEFGVYYRVGVKTGNFTSGTVVTRLSR
;
A
#
# COMPACT_ATOMS: atom_id res chain seq x y z
N MET A 1 -2.36 5.35 22.23
CA MET A 1 -2.13 4.41 21.11
C MET A 1 -1.73 5.27 19.92
N GLY A 2 -0.51 5.10 19.38
CA GLY A 2 -0.03 5.94 18.29
C GLY A 2 -0.82 5.67 17.01
N VAL A 3 -1.12 6.72 16.25
CA VAL A 3 -1.77 6.62 14.94
C VAL A 3 -0.77 6.02 13.96
N ALA A 4 -1.14 4.94 13.28
CA ALA A 4 -0.33 4.39 12.20
C ALA A 4 -0.77 5.07 10.91
N VAL A 5 0.10 5.88 10.30
CA VAL A 5 -0.17 6.49 9.00
C VAL A 5 1.10 6.51 8.17
N ILE A 6 1.01 6.04 6.93
CA ILE A 6 2.08 6.16 5.96
C ILE A 6 1.50 6.64 4.64
N THR A 7 2.20 7.58 4.00
CA THR A 7 1.81 8.16 2.72
C THR A 7 3.01 8.21 1.78
N ARG A 8 2.79 8.02 0.48
CA ARG A 8 3.84 8.22 -0.53
C ARG A 8 3.24 8.65 -1.87
N SER A 9 3.91 9.59 -2.55
CA SER A 9 3.69 9.87 -3.96
C SER A 9 4.57 8.96 -4.81
N ILE A 10 3.97 8.18 -5.69
CA ILE A 10 4.65 7.17 -6.52
C ILE A 10 4.51 7.56 -7.98
N ALA A 11 5.65 7.86 -8.61
CA ALA A 11 5.77 8.33 -9.99
C ALA A 11 6.73 7.45 -10.82
N ALA A 12 6.99 6.22 -10.36
CA ALA A 12 7.83 5.22 -11.02
C ALA A 12 7.45 3.82 -10.51
N GLU A 13 7.90 2.80 -11.23
CA GLU A 13 7.82 1.40 -10.79
C GLU A 13 8.86 1.04 -9.73
N ASN A 14 8.71 -0.16 -9.14
CA ASN A 14 9.50 -0.69 -8.03
C ASN A 14 9.61 0.27 -6.84
N LEU A 15 8.54 1.03 -6.60
CA LEU A 15 8.49 2.02 -5.54
C LEU A 15 7.29 1.73 -4.63
N PHE A 16 7.56 1.63 -3.34
CA PHE A 16 6.59 1.33 -2.30
C PHE A 16 6.70 2.33 -1.14
N THR A 17 5.62 2.47 -0.37
CA THR A 17 5.67 3.11 0.96
C THR A 17 6.66 2.40 1.87
N ASP A 18 7.13 3.09 2.90
CA ASP A 18 7.78 2.40 4.01
C ASP A 18 6.80 1.39 4.64
N PRO A 19 7.28 0.24 5.14
CA PRO A 19 6.44 -0.72 5.84
C PRO A 19 5.78 -0.13 7.08
N VAL A 20 4.49 -0.38 7.27
CA VAL A 20 3.73 0.02 8.46
C VAL A 20 3.07 -1.20 9.10
N LYS A 21 3.09 -1.30 10.43
CA LYS A 21 2.37 -2.35 11.15
C LYS A 21 0.89 -2.00 11.25
N LEU A 22 0.03 -2.90 10.77
CA LEU A 22 -1.42 -2.76 10.83
C LEU A 22 -2.03 -4.01 11.47
N THR A 23 -3.06 -3.82 12.28
CA THR A 23 -3.87 -4.88 12.92
C THR A 23 -5.27 -4.33 13.13
N GLY A 24 -6.31 -5.14 13.00
CA GLY A 24 -7.70 -4.68 12.96
C GLY A 24 -8.03 -3.96 11.64
N PHE A 25 -9.11 -3.18 11.65
CA PHE A 25 -9.48 -2.36 10.50
C PHE A 25 -8.45 -1.26 10.24
N PHE A 26 -8.15 -1.04 8.96
CA PHE A 26 -7.30 0.03 8.46
C PHE A 26 -7.88 0.59 7.16
N ASN A 27 -7.52 1.82 6.81
CA ASN A 27 -7.94 2.50 5.60
C ASN A 27 -6.87 2.43 4.52
N ILE A 28 -7.31 2.33 3.27
CA ILE A 28 -6.54 2.43 2.04
C ILE A 28 -7.14 3.59 1.24
N SER A 29 -6.31 4.57 0.90
CA SER A 29 -6.70 5.71 0.06
C SER A 29 -5.66 5.86 -1.06
N LEU A 30 -6.15 5.87 -2.31
CA LEU A 30 -5.38 6.06 -3.53
C LEU A 30 -6.00 7.21 -4.30
N SER A 31 -5.19 8.23 -4.59
CA SER A 31 -5.64 9.44 -5.27
C SER A 31 -4.62 9.93 -6.30
N GLY A 32 -5.00 10.95 -7.07
CA GLY A 32 -4.16 11.57 -8.10
C GLY A 32 -4.62 11.25 -9.52
N THR A 33 -3.72 11.45 -10.47
CA THR A 33 -3.91 11.16 -11.90
C THR A 33 -2.75 10.28 -12.37
N TRP A 34 -3.06 9.03 -12.68
CA TRP A 34 -2.05 7.99 -12.94
C TRP A 34 -2.62 6.87 -13.80
N SER A 35 -1.72 6.14 -14.43
CA SER A 35 -1.97 4.87 -15.11
C SER A 35 -0.90 3.88 -14.66
N ALA A 36 -1.30 2.93 -13.83
CA ALA A 36 -0.45 1.91 -13.24
C ALA A 36 -1.30 0.78 -12.64
N THR A 37 -0.68 -0.31 -12.24
CA THR A 37 -1.27 -1.28 -11.29
C THR A 37 -0.63 -1.07 -9.92
N VAL A 38 -1.39 -0.53 -8.98
CA VAL A 38 -0.98 -0.32 -7.59
C VAL A 38 -1.28 -1.60 -6.81
N THR A 39 -0.30 -2.12 -6.08
CA THR A 39 -0.39 -3.36 -5.31
C THR A 39 -0.21 -3.08 -3.83
N VAL A 40 -1.14 -3.56 -3.01
CA VAL A 40 -0.98 -3.66 -1.56
C VAL A 40 -0.32 -4.99 -1.25
N GLN A 41 0.71 -4.96 -0.42
CA GLN A 41 1.44 -6.14 0.02
C GLN A 41 1.47 -6.22 1.53
N ARG A 42 1.51 -7.45 2.04
CA ARG A 42 1.76 -7.73 3.45
C ARG A 42 2.98 -8.62 3.66
N SER A 43 3.54 -8.57 4.85
CA SER A 43 4.71 -9.32 5.27
C SER A 43 4.55 -9.81 6.71
N PHE A 44 4.87 -11.07 6.94
CA PHE A 44 4.88 -11.71 8.26
C PHE A 44 6.27 -11.77 8.90
N ASP A 45 7.32 -11.44 8.14
CA ASP A 45 8.72 -11.58 8.56
C ASP A 45 9.49 -10.25 8.52
N GLN A 46 8.79 -9.15 8.83
CA GLN A 46 9.35 -7.80 8.92
C GLN A 46 9.94 -7.25 7.60
N GLY A 47 9.45 -7.74 6.46
CA GLY A 47 9.71 -7.19 5.14
C GLY A 47 10.73 -8.00 4.33
N ASN A 48 11.10 -9.20 4.79
CA ASN A 48 11.96 -10.10 4.03
C ASN A 48 11.18 -10.76 2.88
N THR A 49 9.92 -11.14 3.13
CA THR A 49 9.00 -11.68 2.12
C THR A 49 7.71 -10.86 2.06
N TRP A 50 7.22 -10.65 0.82
CA TRP A 50 6.04 -9.84 0.56
C TRP A 50 5.02 -10.62 -0.26
N PHE A 51 3.78 -10.63 0.22
CA PHE A 51 2.64 -11.27 -0.44
C PHE A 51 1.68 -10.19 -0.93
N ASP A 52 1.32 -10.26 -2.22
CA ASP A 52 0.30 -9.39 -2.81
C ASP A 52 -1.07 -9.76 -2.23
N VAL A 53 -1.80 -8.77 -1.70
CA VAL A 53 -3.14 -9.00 -1.10
C VAL A 53 -4.26 -8.37 -1.91
N GLU A 54 -3.98 -7.26 -2.58
CA GLU A 54 -4.97 -6.54 -3.40
C GLU A 54 -4.25 -5.69 -4.45
N SER A 55 -4.93 -5.38 -5.55
CA SER A 55 -4.41 -4.51 -6.59
C SER A 55 -5.49 -3.60 -7.16
N PHE A 56 -5.10 -2.38 -7.52
CA PHE A 56 -5.98 -1.32 -7.98
C PHE A 56 -5.42 -0.66 -9.24
N THR A 57 -6.32 -0.32 -10.17
CA THR A 57 -6.00 0.38 -11.43
C THR A 57 -6.70 1.73 -11.54
N VAL A 58 -7.41 2.14 -10.48
CA VAL A 58 -8.11 3.42 -10.36
C VAL A 58 -7.95 3.98 -8.95
N ASN A 59 -8.27 5.26 -8.76
CA ASN A 59 -8.39 5.86 -7.43
C ASN A 59 -9.41 5.08 -6.57
N THR A 60 -9.09 4.88 -5.29
CA THR A 60 -9.83 4.00 -4.39
C THR A 60 -9.85 4.59 -2.98
N GLU A 61 -10.99 4.46 -2.32
CA GLU A 61 -11.17 4.68 -0.88
C GLU A 61 -11.82 3.43 -0.28
N GLN A 62 -11.06 2.64 0.47
CA GLN A 62 -11.52 1.36 1.01
C GLN A 62 -10.91 1.10 2.39
N TYR A 63 -11.40 0.07 3.07
CA TYR A 63 -10.79 -0.47 4.26
C TYR A 63 -10.28 -1.90 4.03
N GLY A 64 -9.30 -2.30 4.82
CA GLY A 64 -8.88 -3.69 4.99
C GLY A 64 -9.01 -4.13 6.45
N LEU A 65 -8.84 -5.42 6.69
CA LEU A 65 -8.83 -6.03 8.02
C LEU A 65 -7.63 -6.96 8.14
N GLU A 66 -6.79 -6.73 9.14
CA GLU A 66 -5.69 -7.63 9.49
C GLU A 66 -5.96 -8.27 10.87
N PRO A 67 -6.32 -9.56 10.96
CA PRO A 67 -6.61 -10.20 12.23
C PRO A 67 -5.37 -10.43 13.11
N GLU A 68 -4.16 -10.46 12.53
CA GLU A 68 -2.94 -10.83 13.24
C GLU A 68 -2.14 -9.61 13.74
N PHE A 69 -1.47 -9.77 14.89
CA PHE A 69 -0.55 -8.76 15.40
C PHE A 69 0.81 -8.87 14.71
N GLY A 70 1.43 -7.72 14.43
CA GLY A 70 2.81 -7.66 13.94
C GLY A 70 2.96 -7.85 12.43
N VAL A 71 1.87 -7.85 11.67
CA VAL A 71 1.91 -7.89 10.20
C VAL A 71 2.24 -6.51 9.64
N TYR A 72 3.19 -6.48 8.72
CA TYR A 72 3.62 -5.27 8.03
C TYR A 72 2.92 -5.15 6.70
N TYR A 73 2.47 -3.94 6.37
CA TYR A 73 1.85 -3.60 5.11
C TYR A 73 2.67 -2.53 4.38
N ARG A 74 2.65 -2.60 3.05
CA ARG A 74 3.10 -1.51 2.18
C ARG A 74 2.22 -1.45 0.94
N VAL A 75 2.24 -0.32 0.26
CA VAL A 75 1.53 -0.13 -1.01
C VAL A 75 2.46 0.51 -2.02
N GLY A 76 2.40 0.07 -3.27
CA GLY A 76 3.26 0.61 -4.32
C GLY A 76 3.01 0.03 -5.69
N VAL A 77 3.90 0.33 -6.63
CA VAL A 77 3.81 -0.15 -8.02
C VAL A 77 5.00 -1.06 -8.28
N LYS A 78 4.73 -2.31 -8.67
CA LYS A 78 5.78 -3.30 -9.01
C LYS A 78 6.45 -2.97 -10.34
N THR A 79 7.66 -3.49 -10.57
CA THR A 79 8.31 -3.46 -11.89
C THR A 79 7.39 -4.02 -12.96
N GLY A 80 7.27 -3.33 -14.09
CA GLY A 80 6.39 -3.65 -15.21
C GLY A 80 4.97 -3.10 -15.09
N ASN A 81 4.58 -2.54 -13.95
CA ASN A 81 3.20 -2.12 -13.67
C ASN A 81 3.00 -0.60 -13.71
N PHE A 82 4.04 0.19 -13.98
CA PHE A 82 3.91 1.65 -14.10
C PHE A 82 3.81 2.06 -15.56
N THR A 83 2.83 2.90 -15.90
CA THR A 83 2.72 3.49 -17.24
C THR A 83 2.97 5.00 -17.20
N SER A 84 2.24 5.75 -16.36
CA SER A 84 2.39 7.21 -16.28
C SER A 84 1.73 7.84 -15.04
N GLY A 85 2.06 9.11 -14.80
CA GLY A 85 1.41 9.95 -13.78
C GLY A 85 1.95 9.73 -12.36
N THR A 86 1.18 10.16 -11.36
CA THR A 86 1.57 10.03 -9.96
C THR A 86 0.39 9.60 -9.12
N VAL A 87 0.53 8.46 -8.43
CA VAL A 87 -0.43 8.00 -7.42
C VAL A 87 0.02 8.49 -6.05
N VAL A 88 -0.90 9.10 -5.31
CA VAL A 88 -0.73 9.42 -3.89
C VAL A 88 -1.38 8.32 -3.08
N THR A 89 -0.58 7.59 -2.31
CA THR A 89 -1.03 6.46 -1.50
C THR A 89 -1.11 6.83 -0.04
N ARG A 90 -2.05 6.23 0.69
CA ARG A 90 -2.17 6.31 2.14
C ARG A 90 -2.67 4.99 2.72
N LEU A 91 -1.93 4.46 3.70
CA LEU A 91 -2.40 3.40 4.61
C LEU A 91 -2.50 3.99 6.01
N SER A 92 -3.61 3.74 6.72
CA SER A 92 -3.76 4.28 8.08
C SER A 92 -4.68 3.50 9.00
N ARG A 93 -4.43 3.59 10.31
CA ARG A 93 -5.28 3.09 11.39
C ARG A 93 -5.21 4.00 12.61
#